data_AF-A0A2V7YF00-F1
#
_entry.id   AF-A0A2V7YF00-F1
#
_cell.length_a   1.000
_cell.length_b   1.000
_cell.length_c   1.000
_cell.angle_alpha   90.00
_cell.angle_beta   90.00
_cell.angle_gamma   90.00
#
_symmetry.space_group_name_H-M   'P 1'
#
loop_
_entity.id
_entity.type
_entity.pdbx_description
1 polymer ?
#
loop_
_entity_poly.entity_id
_entity_poly.type
_entity_poly.pdbx_seq_one_letter_code
_entity_poly.pdbx_strand_id
1 'polypeptide(L)'
;MRSSIFAAVLLAAAPLVAQSTLIEQGQAALDRDDARIAVPLLEQAVSQSPQNADAHYTLGCAYGKLALRSNVFRQASLARRTRNEFEQAVSLDPSHVLARFALVQYYVIAPNFFGGSIEKAQLQACEIAKHNRAWGHRASAFIDAHLKNYEAAAEELEAAVALDPDHMPTLYEFGHLAAISGVDLPEGQRSLQKYLAHTPKPGEPSCDEARVWLVKIQEREGTRTR
;
A
#
# COMPACT_ATOMS: atom_id res chain seq x y z
N MET A 1 15.47 71.49 15.00
CA MET A 1 14.35 70.58 15.31
C MET A 1 13.67 70.18 14.02
N ARG A 2 13.76 68.90 13.63
CA ARG A 2 12.73 68.07 12.99
C ARG A 2 13.40 66.83 12.40
N SER A 3 13.49 65.82 13.25
CA SER A 3 13.74 64.44 12.88
C SER A 3 12.64 63.97 11.92
N SER A 4 12.99 63.28 10.84
CA SER A 4 12.04 62.50 10.06
C SER A 4 12.69 61.16 9.77
N ILE A 5 12.27 60.20 10.58
CA ILE A 5 12.62 58.79 10.54
C ILE A 5 11.95 58.21 9.29
N PHE A 6 12.73 57.79 8.29
CA PHE A 6 12.22 56.91 7.25
C PHE A 6 12.06 55.52 7.87
N ALA A 7 10.81 55.14 8.13
CA ALA A 7 10.46 53.79 8.52
C ALA A 7 10.71 52.85 7.33
N ALA A 8 11.72 52.00 7.46
CA ALA A 8 11.93 50.88 6.56
C ALA A 8 10.79 49.87 6.76
N VAL A 9 9.89 49.79 5.78
CA VAL A 9 8.91 48.70 5.68
C VAL A 9 9.67 47.45 5.25
N LEU A 10 10.09 46.66 6.23
CA LEU A 10 10.51 45.27 6.01
C LEU A 10 9.25 44.47 5.65
N LEU A 11 9.00 44.26 4.35
CA LEU A 11 8.15 43.17 3.90
C LEU A 11 8.85 41.87 4.29
N ALA A 12 8.47 41.31 5.43
CA ALA A 12 8.78 39.93 5.75
C ALA A 12 8.03 39.05 4.74
N ALA A 13 8.72 38.60 3.70
CA ALA A 13 8.32 37.42 2.96
C ALA A 13 8.42 36.24 3.93
N ALA A 14 7.34 35.99 4.67
CA ALA A 14 7.17 34.72 5.35
C ALA A 14 7.39 33.62 4.29
N PRO A 15 8.15 32.55 4.60
CA PRO A 15 8.26 31.47 3.66
C PRO A 15 6.84 30.99 3.41
N LEU A 16 6.48 30.86 2.13
CA LEU A 16 5.31 30.15 1.70
C LEU A 16 5.45 28.75 2.29
N VAL A 17 4.94 28.53 3.51
CA VAL A 17 4.70 27.19 4.03
C VAL A 17 3.86 26.58 2.94
N ALA A 18 4.46 25.69 2.14
CA ALA A 18 3.78 25.06 1.02
C ALA A 18 2.46 24.55 1.59
N GLN A 19 1.34 25.15 1.17
CA GLN A 19 0.03 24.68 1.61
C GLN A 19 -0.06 23.27 1.06
N SER A 20 0.04 22.27 1.94
CA SER A 20 -0.01 20.88 1.54
C SER A 20 -1.34 20.62 0.84
N THR A 21 -1.30 19.88 -0.26
CA THR A 21 -2.51 19.60 -1.04
C THR A 21 -3.53 18.82 -0.19
N LEU A 22 -4.81 18.87 -0.55
CA LEU A 22 -5.83 18.05 0.13
C LEU A 22 -5.50 16.55 0.07
N ILE A 23 -4.80 16.11 -0.99
CA ILE A 23 -4.30 14.74 -1.13
C ILE A 23 -3.25 14.44 -0.07
N GLU A 24 -2.24 15.31 0.10
CA GLU A 24 -1.19 15.16 1.11
C GLU A 24 -1.76 15.19 2.54
N GLN A 25 -2.72 16.07 2.81
CA GLN A 25 -3.39 16.13 4.11
C GLN A 25 -4.20 14.86 4.39
N GLY A 26 -4.91 14.37 3.38
CA GLY A 26 -5.62 13.09 3.43
C GLY A 26 -4.67 11.92 3.67
N GLN A 27 -3.55 11.86 2.96
CA GLN A 27 -2.52 10.83 3.14
C GLN A 27 -1.93 10.88 4.56
N ALA A 28 -1.58 12.07 5.06
CA ALA A 28 -1.08 12.22 6.42
C ALA A 28 -2.11 11.84 7.50
N ALA A 29 -3.41 11.93 7.19
CA ALA A 29 -4.45 11.38 8.05
C ALA A 29 -4.52 9.85 7.98
N LEU A 30 -4.35 9.24 6.79
CA LEU A 30 -4.27 7.78 6.64
C LEU A 30 -3.05 7.16 7.31
N ASP A 31 -1.92 7.87 7.30
CA ASP A 31 -0.68 7.47 7.96
C ASP A 31 -0.81 7.43 9.48
N ARG A 32 -1.66 8.32 10.03
CA ARG A 32 -2.07 8.33 11.44
C ARG A 32 -3.26 7.41 11.73
N ASP A 33 -3.64 6.61 10.74
CA ASP A 33 -4.78 5.70 10.78
C ASP A 33 -6.11 6.39 11.13
N ASP A 34 -6.30 7.64 10.68
CA ASP A 34 -7.51 8.43 10.87
C ASP A 34 -8.30 8.60 9.57
N ALA A 35 -8.87 7.48 9.12
CA ALA A 35 -9.71 7.44 7.91
C ALA A 35 -10.95 8.37 8.01
N ARG A 36 -11.41 8.71 9.22
CA ARG A 36 -12.56 9.61 9.40
C ARG A 36 -12.21 11.06 9.04
N ILE A 37 -10.98 11.47 9.26
CA ILE A 37 -10.46 12.76 8.81
C ILE A 37 -10.04 12.70 7.34
N ALA A 38 -9.44 11.59 6.90
CA ALA A 38 -8.94 11.47 5.52
C ALA A 38 -10.06 11.54 4.47
N VAL A 39 -11.18 10.83 4.67
CA VAL A 39 -12.26 10.75 3.69
C VAL A 39 -12.79 12.13 3.25
N PRO A 40 -13.25 13.04 4.13
CA PRO A 40 -13.79 14.33 3.68
C PRO A 40 -12.75 15.21 2.96
N LEU A 41 -11.48 15.16 3.37
CA LEU A 41 -10.39 15.88 2.68
C LEU A 41 -10.20 15.37 1.25
N LEU A 42 -10.23 14.05 1.08
CA LEU A 42 -10.00 13.39 -0.21
C LEU A 42 -11.23 13.44 -1.11
N GLU A 43 -12.45 13.42 -0.56
CA GLU A 43 -13.68 13.73 -1.29
C GLU A 43 -13.62 15.16 -1.87
N GLN A 44 -13.15 16.11 -1.06
CA GLN A 44 -12.92 17.48 -1.52
C GLN A 44 -11.82 17.54 -2.60
N ALA A 45 -10.71 16.81 -2.44
CA ALA A 45 -9.65 16.72 -3.43
C ALA A 45 -10.16 16.23 -4.79
N VAL A 46 -10.93 15.13 -4.80
CA VAL A 46 -11.55 14.59 -6.02
C VAL A 46 -12.55 15.57 -6.61
N SER A 47 -13.35 16.28 -5.80
CA SER A 47 -14.27 17.30 -6.32
C SER A 47 -13.56 18.48 -7.01
N GLN A 48 -12.39 18.87 -6.51
CA GLN A 48 -11.59 19.97 -7.07
C GLN A 48 -10.81 19.52 -8.30
N SER A 49 -10.41 18.26 -8.36
CA SER A 49 -9.62 17.70 -9.45
C SER A 49 -10.13 16.30 -9.86
N PRO A 50 -11.29 16.20 -10.54
CA PRO A 50 -11.91 14.91 -10.87
C PRO A 50 -11.14 14.04 -11.87
N GLN A 51 -10.07 14.57 -12.46
CA GLN A 51 -9.20 13.86 -13.40
C GLN A 51 -7.84 13.49 -12.79
N ASN A 52 -7.66 13.68 -11.48
CA ASN A 52 -6.43 13.33 -10.78
C ASN A 52 -6.49 11.88 -10.29
N ALA A 53 -5.70 11.00 -10.91
CA ALA A 53 -5.67 9.58 -10.58
C ALA A 53 -5.20 9.32 -9.15
N ASP A 54 -4.20 10.06 -8.64
CA ASP A 54 -3.72 9.94 -7.26
C ASP A 54 -4.81 10.30 -6.25
N ALA A 55 -5.60 11.34 -6.52
CA ALA A 55 -6.71 11.74 -5.64
C ALA A 55 -7.73 10.61 -5.50
N HIS A 56 -8.10 9.98 -6.62
CA HIS A 56 -8.98 8.81 -6.63
C HIS A 56 -8.34 7.61 -5.91
N TYR A 57 -7.07 7.31 -6.17
CA TYR A 57 -6.36 6.23 -5.50
C TYR A 57 -6.34 6.42 -3.97
N THR A 58 -5.92 7.59 -3.49
CA THR A 58 -5.83 7.88 -2.05
C THR A 58 -7.21 7.88 -1.41
N LEU A 59 -8.26 8.37 -2.10
CA LEU A 59 -9.64 8.28 -1.61
C LEU A 59 -10.12 6.83 -1.50
N GLY A 60 -9.78 5.98 -2.46
CA GLY A 60 -10.04 4.54 -2.41
C GLY A 60 -9.39 3.88 -1.18
N CYS A 61 -8.13 4.20 -0.90
CA CYS A 61 -7.44 3.77 0.31
C CYS A 61 -8.16 4.24 1.59
N ALA A 62 -8.65 5.48 1.61
CA ALA A 62 -9.38 6.03 2.75
C ALA A 62 -10.71 5.31 3.01
N TYR A 63 -11.51 5.04 1.97
CA TYR A 63 -12.71 4.22 2.11
C TYR A 63 -12.39 2.81 2.58
N GLY A 64 -11.30 2.21 2.09
CA GLY A 64 -10.88 0.87 2.47
C GLY A 64 -10.55 0.80 3.96
N LYS A 65 -9.73 1.73 4.46
CA LYS A 65 -9.42 1.85 5.89
C LYS A 65 -10.67 2.11 6.74
N LEU A 66 -11.59 2.95 6.26
CA LEU A 66 -12.85 3.22 6.97
C LEU A 66 -13.77 2.00 7.01
N ALA A 67 -13.79 1.18 5.96
CA ALA A 67 -14.59 -0.04 5.87
C ALA A 67 -14.19 -1.05 6.95
N LEU A 68 -12.90 -1.22 7.20
CA LEU A 68 -12.35 -2.14 8.22
C LEU A 68 -12.83 -1.82 9.66
N ARG A 69 -13.24 -0.58 9.91
CA ARG A 69 -13.69 -0.09 11.23
C ARG A 69 -15.20 0.15 11.30
N SER A 70 -15.92 -0.18 10.23
CA SER A 70 -17.36 0.08 10.10
C SER A 70 -18.17 -1.17 10.39
N ASN A 71 -19.44 -0.98 10.75
CA ASN A 71 -20.39 -2.10 10.82
C ASN A 71 -20.64 -2.72 9.44
N VAL A 72 -21.16 -3.95 9.40
CA VAL A 72 -21.33 -4.75 8.17
C VAL A 72 -22.09 -4.02 7.05
N PHE A 73 -23.11 -3.22 7.40
CA PHE A 73 -23.90 -2.47 6.42
C PHE A 73 -23.08 -1.37 5.74
N ARG A 74 -22.33 -0.59 6.52
CA ARG A 74 -21.44 0.45 5.98
C ARG A 74 -20.23 -0.14 5.29
N GLN A 75 -19.70 -1.25 5.80
CA GLN A 75 -18.54 -1.95 5.24
C GLN A 75 -18.79 -2.34 3.78
N ALA A 76 -19.94 -2.92 3.45
CA ALA A 76 -20.26 -3.29 2.06
C ALA A 76 -20.33 -2.08 1.12
N SER A 77 -20.97 -0.99 1.56
CA SER A 77 -21.06 0.25 0.79
C SER A 77 -19.68 0.88 0.56
N LEU A 78 -18.87 0.97 1.63
CA LEU A 78 -17.51 1.50 1.56
C LEU A 78 -16.60 0.64 0.70
N ALA A 79 -16.68 -0.69 0.80
CA ALA A 79 -15.92 -1.61 -0.05
C ALA A 79 -16.24 -1.41 -1.53
N ARG A 80 -17.51 -1.17 -1.88
CA ARG A 80 -17.88 -0.83 -3.26
C ARG A 80 -17.28 0.52 -3.69
N ARG A 81 -17.33 1.54 -2.83
CA ARG A 81 -16.72 2.85 -3.10
C ARG A 81 -15.20 2.72 -3.29
N THR A 82 -14.51 1.97 -2.43
CA THR A 82 -13.08 1.65 -2.56
C THR A 82 -12.74 1.11 -3.95
N ARG A 83 -13.45 0.07 -4.41
CA ARG A 83 -13.21 -0.50 -5.74
C ARG A 83 -13.44 0.54 -6.84
N ASN A 84 -14.57 1.26 -6.79
CA ASN A 84 -14.91 2.24 -7.80
C ASN A 84 -13.84 3.34 -7.93
N GLU A 85 -13.30 3.82 -6.80
CA GLU A 85 -12.24 4.84 -6.81
C GLU A 85 -10.94 4.29 -7.41
N PHE A 86 -10.58 3.03 -7.12
CA PHE A 86 -9.41 2.42 -7.76
C PHE A 86 -9.63 2.17 -9.27
N GLU A 87 -10.82 1.73 -9.67
CA GLU A 87 -11.19 1.59 -11.09
C GLU A 87 -11.11 2.95 -11.80
N GLN A 88 -11.52 4.03 -11.14
CA GLN A 88 -11.43 5.39 -11.67
C GLN A 88 -9.97 5.89 -11.75
N ALA A 89 -9.15 5.62 -10.75
CA ALA A 89 -7.72 5.94 -10.80
C ALA A 89 -7.03 5.25 -12.00
N VAL A 90 -7.33 3.96 -12.24
CA VAL A 90 -6.79 3.19 -13.36
C VAL A 90 -7.35 3.64 -14.72
N SER A 91 -8.59 4.13 -14.77
CA SER A 91 -9.16 4.66 -16.02
C SER A 91 -8.51 5.99 -16.42
N LEU A 92 -8.16 6.82 -15.44
CA LEU A 92 -7.47 8.10 -15.64
C LEU A 92 -5.98 7.91 -15.94
N ASP A 93 -5.32 7.02 -15.22
CA ASP A 93 -3.92 6.64 -15.44
C ASP A 93 -3.78 5.10 -15.52
N PRO A 94 -3.79 4.54 -16.74
CA PRO A 94 -3.57 3.11 -16.94
C PRO A 94 -2.21 2.61 -16.46
N SER A 95 -1.23 3.47 -16.21
CA SER A 95 0.08 3.09 -15.69
C SER A 95 0.18 3.15 -14.15
N HIS A 96 -0.90 3.53 -13.45
CA HIS A 96 -0.92 3.69 -12.01
C HIS A 96 -0.80 2.35 -11.26
N VAL A 97 0.44 1.92 -11.04
CA VAL A 97 0.79 0.61 -10.45
C VAL A 97 0.10 0.37 -9.10
N LEU A 98 0.09 1.36 -8.20
CA LEU A 98 -0.49 1.19 -6.87
C LEU A 98 -2.01 0.97 -6.89
N ALA A 99 -2.75 1.70 -7.74
CA ALA A 99 -4.20 1.53 -7.88
C ALA A 99 -4.54 0.16 -8.48
N ARG A 100 -3.77 -0.30 -9.47
CA ARG A 100 -3.92 -1.66 -10.01
C ARG A 100 -3.63 -2.72 -8.97
N PHE A 101 -2.56 -2.57 -8.19
CA PHE A 101 -2.23 -3.51 -7.13
C PHE A 101 -3.29 -3.52 -6.01
N ALA A 102 -3.91 -2.37 -5.73
CA ALA A 102 -5.05 -2.29 -4.82
C ALA A 102 -6.30 -3.02 -5.39
N LEU A 103 -6.52 -2.96 -6.71
CA LEU A 103 -7.55 -3.78 -7.38
C LEU A 103 -7.24 -5.27 -7.31
N VAL A 104 -5.98 -5.68 -7.48
CA VAL A 104 -5.55 -7.09 -7.28
C VAL A 104 -5.98 -7.56 -5.89
N GLN A 105 -5.58 -6.81 -4.85
CA GLN A 105 -5.93 -7.15 -3.47
C GLN A 105 -7.44 -7.20 -3.25
N TYR A 106 -8.18 -6.20 -3.77
CA TYR A 106 -9.64 -6.19 -3.65
C TYR A 106 -10.27 -7.43 -4.30
N TYR A 107 -9.89 -7.73 -5.54
CA TYR A 107 -10.48 -8.82 -6.30
C TYR A 107 -10.13 -10.20 -5.73
N VAL A 108 -8.98 -10.33 -5.05
CA VAL A 108 -8.58 -11.55 -4.36
C VAL A 108 -9.32 -11.72 -3.01
N ILE A 109 -9.42 -10.65 -2.20
CA ILE A 109 -9.94 -10.74 -0.82
C ILE A 109 -11.48 -10.71 -0.79
N ALA A 110 -12.12 -9.90 -1.63
CA ALA A 110 -13.55 -9.74 -1.58
C ALA A 110 -14.27 -11.05 -1.99
N PRO A 111 -15.37 -11.45 -1.33
CA PRO A 111 -16.19 -12.55 -1.82
C PRO A 111 -16.73 -12.27 -3.23
N ASN A 112 -16.96 -13.31 -4.03
CA ASN A 112 -17.45 -13.18 -5.41
C ASN A 112 -18.73 -12.33 -5.52
N PHE A 113 -19.68 -12.49 -4.58
CA PHE A 113 -20.92 -11.69 -4.56
C PHE A 113 -20.69 -10.19 -4.29
N PHE A 114 -19.57 -9.84 -3.65
CA PHE A 114 -19.14 -8.45 -3.46
C PHE A 114 -18.23 -7.95 -4.59
N GLY A 115 -18.00 -8.76 -5.61
CA GLY A 115 -17.22 -8.40 -6.81
C GLY A 115 -15.78 -8.88 -6.81
N GLY A 116 -15.40 -9.79 -5.91
CA GLY A 116 -14.16 -10.55 -6.01
C GLY A 116 -14.09 -11.41 -7.27
N SER A 117 -12.88 -11.59 -7.81
CA SER A 117 -12.60 -12.40 -9.00
C SER A 117 -11.10 -12.59 -9.18
N ILE A 118 -10.62 -13.83 -9.05
CA ILE A 118 -9.20 -14.18 -9.31
C ILE A 118 -8.80 -13.84 -10.75
N GLU A 119 -9.69 -14.07 -11.72
CA GLU A 119 -9.45 -13.71 -13.13
C GLU A 119 -9.19 -12.21 -13.30
N LYS A 120 -10.00 -11.35 -12.68
CA LYS A 120 -9.77 -9.90 -12.71
C LYS A 120 -8.47 -9.51 -12.01
N ALA A 121 -8.13 -10.17 -10.91
CA ALA A 121 -6.86 -9.94 -10.23
C ALA A 121 -5.67 -10.27 -11.14
N GLN A 122 -5.71 -11.41 -11.84
CA GLN A 122 -4.67 -11.81 -12.80
C GLN A 122 -4.55 -10.83 -13.95
N LEU A 123 -5.67 -10.33 -14.50
CA LEU A 123 -5.64 -9.28 -15.52
C LEU A 123 -4.92 -8.03 -15.04
N GLN A 124 -5.20 -7.57 -13.81
CA GLN A 124 -4.49 -6.43 -13.24
C GLN A 124 -3.00 -6.71 -13.01
N ALA A 125 -2.63 -7.91 -12.53
CA ALA A 125 -1.23 -8.31 -12.38
C ALA A 125 -0.47 -8.28 -13.73
N CYS A 126 -1.09 -8.78 -14.81
CA CYS A 126 -0.54 -8.70 -16.16
C CYS A 126 -0.36 -7.24 -16.63
N GLU A 127 -1.33 -6.36 -16.40
CA GLU A 127 -1.19 -4.93 -16.74
C GLU A 127 -0.10 -4.25 -15.91
N ILE A 128 0.00 -4.56 -14.61
CA ILE A 128 1.10 -4.05 -13.77
C ILE A 128 2.45 -4.45 -14.35
N ALA A 129 2.62 -5.72 -14.73
CA ALA A 129 3.88 -6.24 -15.24
C ALA A 129 4.38 -5.52 -16.52
N LYS A 130 3.46 -4.97 -17.33
CA LYS A 130 3.81 -4.15 -18.51
C LYS A 130 4.45 -2.81 -18.15
N HIS A 131 4.10 -2.25 -17.00
CA HIS A 131 4.57 -0.94 -16.55
C HIS A 131 5.70 -1.05 -15.50
N ASN A 132 5.62 -2.04 -14.62
CA ASN A 132 6.61 -2.32 -13.59
C ASN A 132 6.65 -3.82 -13.30
N ARG A 133 7.73 -4.47 -13.76
CA ARG A 133 7.90 -5.92 -13.64
C ARG A 133 8.00 -6.40 -12.19
N ALA A 134 8.72 -5.69 -11.32
CA ALA A 134 8.86 -6.07 -9.91
C ALA A 134 7.49 -6.08 -9.21
N TRP A 135 6.67 -5.07 -9.47
CA TRP A 135 5.30 -5.02 -8.96
C TRP A 135 4.37 -6.04 -9.60
N GLY A 136 4.62 -6.43 -10.85
CA GLY A 136 3.89 -7.51 -11.51
C GLY A 136 4.10 -8.84 -10.81
N HIS A 137 5.36 -9.17 -10.52
CA HIS A 137 5.74 -10.33 -9.72
C HIS A 137 5.14 -10.29 -8.31
N ARG A 138 5.19 -9.13 -7.64
CA ARG A 138 4.53 -8.95 -6.33
C ARG A 138 3.01 -9.19 -6.39
N ALA A 139 2.34 -8.77 -7.46
CA ALA A 139 0.91 -9.00 -7.67
C ALA A 139 0.59 -10.49 -7.88
N SER A 140 1.38 -11.18 -8.70
CA SER A 140 1.27 -12.64 -8.89
C SER A 140 1.48 -13.39 -7.58
N ALA A 141 2.54 -13.07 -6.84
CA ALA A 141 2.81 -13.65 -5.53
C ALA A 141 1.64 -13.50 -4.55
N PHE A 142 0.99 -12.33 -4.53
CA PHE A 142 -0.17 -12.10 -3.68
C PHE A 142 -1.35 -13.01 -4.05
N ILE A 143 -1.61 -13.18 -5.36
CA ILE A 143 -2.65 -14.08 -5.87
C ILE A 143 -2.34 -15.53 -5.49
N ASP A 144 -1.11 -15.99 -5.76
CA ASP A 144 -0.70 -17.38 -5.51
C ASP A 144 -0.68 -17.70 -4.02
N ALA A 145 -0.22 -16.79 -3.17
CA ALA A 145 -0.24 -16.96 -1.72
C ALA A 145 -1.69 -17.11 -1.20
N HIS A 146 -2.64 -16.35 -1.75
CA HIS A 146 -4.05 -16.50 -1.41
C HIS A 146 -4.64 -17.85 -1.85
N LEU A 147 -4.23 -18.33 -3.02
CA LEU A 147 -4.59 -19.66 -3.54
C LEU A 147 -3.84 -20.81 -2.86
N LYS A 148 -2.91 -20.48 -1.94
CA LYS A 148 -2.03 -21.42 -1.22
C LYS A 148 -1.02 -22.14 -2.11
N ASN A 149 -0.72 -21.57 -3.28
CA ASN A 149 0.38 -21.99 -4.13
C ASN A 149 1.68 -21.36 -3.60
N TYR A 150 2.12 -21.79 -2.41
CA TYR A 150 3.17 -21.10 -1.68
C TYR A 150 4.54 -21.14 -2.36
N GLU A 151 4.84 -22.23 -3.06
CA GLU A 151 6.05 -22.39 -3.87
C GLU A 151 6.07 -21.38 -5.02
N ALA A 152 4.99 -21.30 -5.80
CA ALA A 152 4.87 -20.32 -6.88
C ALA A 152 4.92 -18.88 -6.35
N ALA A 153 4.27 -18.61 -5.22
CA ALA A 153 4.32 -17.30 -4.59
C ALA A 153 5.75 -16.91 -4.14
N ALA A 154 6.55 -17.88 -3.69
CA ALA A 154 7.94 -17.65 -3.31
C ALA A 154 8.83 -17.37 -4.53
N GLU A 155 8.66 -18.13 -5.62
CA GLU A 155 9.34 -17.87 -6.90
C GLU A 155 9.05 -16.45 -7.42
N GLU A 156 7.79 -16.03 -7.35
CA GLU A 156 7.38 -14.68 -7.75
C GLU A 156 7.97 -13.60 -6.82
N LEU A 157 8.03 -13.81 -5.50
CA LEU A 157 8.67 -12.86 -4.58
C LEU A 157 10.19 -12.81 -4.78
N GLU A 158 10.86 -13.93 -5.07
CA GLU A 158 12.27 -13.97 -5.42
C GLU A 158 12.53 -13.12 -6.67
N ALA A 159 11.73 -13.30 -7.73
CA ALA A 159 11.83 -12.49 -8.94
C ALA A 159 11.59 -10.99 -8.66
N ALA A 160 10.64 -10.65 -7.79
CA ALA A 160 10.38 -9.27 -7.38
C ALA A 160 11.58 -8.67 -6.62
N VAL A 161 12.16 -9.39 -5.65
CA VAL A 161 13.35 -8.97 -4.90
C VAL A 161 14.58 -8.85 -5.80
N ALA A 162 14.75 -9.72 -6.78
CA ALA A 162 15.86 -9.63 -7.73
C ALA A 162 15.81 -8.35 -8.59
N LEU A 163 14.59 -7.88 -8.91
CA LEU A 163 14.39 -6.66 -9.70
C LEU A 163 14.45 -5.38 -8.86
N ASP A 164 14.00 -5.42 -7.61
CA ASP A 164 14.04 -4.30 -6.67
C ASP A 164 14.46 -4.77 -5.27
N PRO A 165 15.77 -4.99 -5.04
CA PRO A 165 16.26 -5.61 -3.82
C PRO A 165 16.12 -4.74 -2.58
N ASP A 166 15.84 -3.44 -2.74
CA ASP A 166 15.71 -2.48 -1.64
C ASP A 166 14.25 -2.11 -1.35
N HIS A 167 13.29 -2.77 -2.02
CA HIS A 167 11.88 -2.60 -1.72
C HIS A 167 11.49 -3.34 -0.42
N MET A 168 11.56 -2.62 0.69
CA MET A 168 11.29 -3.13 2.04
C MET A 168 9.94 -3.85 2.17
N PRO A 169 8.82 -3.36 1.60
CA PRO A 169 7.55 -4.11 1.66
C PRO A 169 7.62 -5.50 1.04
N THR A 170 8.33 -5.68 -0.08
CA THR A 170 8.47 -7.01 -0.72
C THR A 170 9.35 -7.93 0.12
N LEU A 171 10.41 -7.41 0.76
CA LEU A 171 11.23 -8.20 1.70
C LEU A 171 10.41 -8.67 2.91
N TYR A 172 9.55 -7.79 3.45
CA TYR A 172 8.63 -8.18 4.53
C TYR A 172 7.66 -9.27 4.06
N GLU A 173 7.07 -9.12 2.87
CA GLU A 173 6.13 -10.09 2.30
C GLU A 173 6.75 -11.46 2.11
N PHE A 174 7.99 -11.53 1.61
CA PHE A 174 8.72 -12.80 1.47
C PHE A 174 8.92 -13.43 2.85
N GLY A 175 9.41 -12.65 3.80
CA GLY A 175 9.52 -13.06 5.19
C GLY A 175 8.24 -13.64 5.78
N HIS A 176 7.13 -12.94 5.60
CA HIS A 176 5.82 -13.36 6.06
C HIS A 176 5.35 -14.64 5.36
N LEU A 177 5.49 -14.73 4.03
CA LEU A 177 5.15 -15.93 3.25
C LEU A 177 5.92 -17.15 3.76
N ALA A 178 7.23 -17.03 3.95
CA ALA A 178 8.08 -18.09 4.47
C ALA A 178 7.64 -18.53 5.87
N ALA A 179 7.33 -17.56 6.76
CA ALA A 179 6.85 -17.85 8.11
C ALA A 179 5.51 -18.60 8.13
N ILE A 180 4.57 -18.28 7.24
CA ILE A 180 3.26 -18.95 7.20
C ILE A 180 3.29 -20.29 6.48
N SER A 181 4.09 -20.44 5.43
CA SER A 181 4.10 -21.63 4.55
C SER A 181 5.17 -22.65 4.91
N GLY A 182 6.35 -22.21 5.37
CA GLY A 182 7.53 -23.04 5.51
C GLY A 182 8.38 -23.17 4.24
N VAL A 183 8.00 -22.50 3.15
CA VAL A 183 8.76 -22.43 1.90
C VAL A 183 9.89 -21.40 2.05
N ASP A 184 11.07 -21.70 1.49
CA ASP A 184 12.23 -20.81 1.43
C ASP A 184 12.59 -20.09 2.73
N LEU A 185 12.54 -20.82 3.85
CA LEU A 185 12.85 -20.31 5.19
C LEU A 185 14.17 -19.51 5.25
N PRO A 186 15.29 -19.96 4.64
CA PRO A 186 16.53 -19.20 4.67
C PRO A 186 16.43 -17.83 3.98
N GLU A 187 15.72 -17.75 2.85
CA GLU A 187 15.53 -16.50 2.10
C GLU A 187 14.55 -15.57 2.80
N GLY A 188 13.45 -16.13 3.33
CA GLY A 188 12.50 -15.38 4.15
C GLY A 188 13.16 -14.79 5.40
N GLN A 189 14.04 -15.56 6.07
CA GLN A 189 14.82 -15.07 7.20
C GLN A 189 15.75 -13.93 6.77
N ARG A 190 16.51 -14.09 5.69
CA ARG A 190 17.40 -13.03 5.18
C ARG A 190 16.62 -11.75 4.84
N SER A 191 15.45 -11.91 4.22
CA SER A 191 14.57 -10.81 3.85
C SER A 191 14.05 -10.04 5.08
N LEU A 192 13.60 -10.74 6.13
CA LEU A 192 13.20 -10.10 7.39
C LEU A 192 14.37 -9.45 8.12
N GLN A 193 15.56 -10.05 8.09
CA GLN A 193 16.75 -9.45 8.69
C GLN A 193 17.11 -8.13 8.00
N LYS A 194 17.04 -8.08 6.67
CA LYS A 194 17.25 -6.85 5.91
C LYS A 194 16.15 -5.82 6.23
N TYR A 195 14.89 -6.25 6.29
CA TYR A 195 13.79 -5.37 6.71
C TYR A 195 14.02 -4.81 8.12
N LEU A 196 14.43 -5.62 9.10
CA LEU A 196 14.64 -5.16 10.47
C LEU A 196 15.83 -4.19 10.63
N ALA A 197 16.71 -4.08 9.62
CA ALA A 197 17.81 -3.12 9.60
C ALA A 197 17.38 -1.72 9.16
N HIS A 198 16.16 -1.54 8.66
CA HIS A 198 15.62 -0.24 8.24
C HIS A 198 14.62 0.31 9.25
N THR A 199 14.31 1.61 9.11
CA THR A 199 13.22 2.25 9.87
C THR A 199 11.95 2.26 9.01
N PRO A 200 10.88 1.54 9.40
CA PRO A 200 9.62 1.49 8.66
C PRO A 200 9.03 2.87 8.41
N LYS A 201 8.61 3.10 7.16
CA LYS A 201 7.86 4.29 6.76
C LYS A 201 6.40 4.19 7.24
N PRO A 202 5.67 5.31 7.32
CA PRO A 202 4.25 5.27 7.59
C PRO A 202 3.51 4.32 6.63
N GLY A 203 2.69 3.43 7.19
CA GLY A 203 1.95 2.41 6.44
C GLY A 203 2.69 1.09 6.20
N GLU A 204 4.00 1.03 6.46
CA GLU A 204 4.75 -0.22 6.44
C GLU A 204 4.57 -0.98 7.78
N PRO A 205 4.64 -2.33 7.77
CA PRO A 205 4.57 -3.12 8.99
C PRO A 205 5.62 -2.76 10.05
N SER A 206 5.27 -2.87 11.32
CA SER A 206 6.19 -2.54 12.40
C SER A 206 7.36 -3.53 12.50
N CYS A 207 8.49 -3.08 13.07
CA CYS A 207 9.59 -4.00 13.39
C CYS A 207 9.19 -5.06 14.43
N ASP A 208 8.19 -4.78 15.28
CA ASP A 208 7.63 -5.79 16.19
C ASP A 208 6.92 -6.91 15.42
N GLU A 209 6.09 -6.57 14.43
CA GLU A 209 5.44 -7.57 13.57
C GLU A 209 6.47 -8.38 12.76
N ALA A 210 7.47 -7.73 12.17
CA ALA A 210 8.54 -8.42 11.46
C ALA A 210 9.31 -9.40 12.37
N ARG A 211 9.56 -9.02 13.63
CA ARG A 211 10.19 -9.91 14.63
C ARG A 211 9.33 -11.15 14.93
N VAL A 212 8.01 -11.01 14.99
CA VAL A 212 7.11 -12.16 15.18
C VAL A 212 7.27 -13.18 14.06
N TRP A 213 7.34 -12.73 12.80
CA TRP A 213 7.54 -13.63 11.67
C TRP A 213 8.91 -14.30 11.69
N LEU A 214 9.96 -13.56 12.06
CA LEU A 214 11.31 -14.11 12.16
C LEU A 214 11.40 -15.22 13.21
N VAL A 215 10.77 -15.04 14.38
CA VAL A 215 10.69 -16.08 15.42
C VAL A 215 10.00 -17.33 14.88
N LYS A 216 8.87 -17.17 14.16
CA LYS A 216 8.14 -18.29 13.56
C LYS A 216 8.96 -19.05 12.52
N ILE A 217 9.80 -18.38 11.74
CA ILE A 217 10.75 -19.03 10.84
C ILE A 217 11.75 -19.89 11.65
N GLN A 218 12.36 -19.32 12.68
CA GLN A 218 13.35 -20.02 13.52
C GLN A 218 12.76 -21.26 14.22
N GLU A 219 11.52 -21.18 14.71
CA GLU A 219 10.81 -22.33 15.29
C GLU A 219 10.60 -23.47 14.28
N ARG A 220 10.28 -23.12 13.02
CA ARG A 220 10.11 -24.10 11.94
C ARG A 220 11.43 -24.74 11.53
N GLU A 221 12.53 -23.99 11.52
CA GLU A 221 13.86 -24.55 11.25
C GLU A 221 14.30 -25.51 12.35
N GLY A 222 14.13 -25.12 13.62
CA GLY A 222 14.50 -25.95 14.77
C GLY A 222 13.69 -27.25 14.90
N THR A 223 12.45 -27.28 14.39
CA THR A 223 11.63 -28.50 14.33
C THR A 223 11.99 -29.43 13.18
N ARG A 224 12.62 -28.93 12.10
CA ARG A 224 13.13 -29.77 10.99
C ARG A 224 14.42 -30.51 11.33
N THR A 225 15.19 -30.01 12.30
CA THR A 225 16.50 -30.57 12.69
C THR A 225 16.44 -31.57 13.84
N ARG A 226 15.26 -31.83 14.42
CA ARG A 226 15.03 -32.79 15.51
C ARG A 226 14.37 -34.05 15.00
#